data_AF-A0A6F8ZVE8-F1
#
_entry.id   AF-A0A6F8ZVE8-F1
#
_cell.length_a   1.000
_cell.length_b   1.000
_cell.length_c   1.000
_cell.angle_alpha   90.00
_cell.angle_beta   90.00
_cell.angle_gamma   90.00
#
_symmetry.space_group_name_H-M   'P 1'
#
loop_
_entity.id
_entity.type
_entity.pdbx_description
1 polymer ?
#
loop_
_entity_poly.entity_id
_entity_poly.type
_entity_poly.pdbx_seq_one_letter_code
_entity_poly.pdbx_strand_id
1 'polypeptide(L)'
;ISKQQLQTVKERFQAFLSGDTQIVADEAFINAVQSYYDIFLKSDRVSRMVQSGGCSASDSREVFKKHIEKRVRSLPEIDGLSKETVLSSWMAKFDTIYRGEEDPRKHQQRMTASAASELILSKDQLYEMFQSILGIKKFEHQLLYNACQVR
;
A
#
# COMPACT_ATOMS: atom_id res chain seq x y z
N ILE A 1 18.82 -0.78 3.62
CA ILE A 1 18.29 -0.58 2.25
C ILE A 1 19.48 -0.35 1.32
N SER A 2 19.44 -0.72 0.05
CA SER A 2 20.52 -0.42 -0.91
C SER A 2 20.32 0.94 -1.59
N LYS A 3 21.37 1.47 -2.24
CA LYS A 3 21.26 2.71 -3.05
C LYS A 3 20.21 2.58 -4.15
N GLN A 4 20.14 1.42 -4.80
CA GLN A 4 19.14 1.13 -5.83
C GLN A 4 17.72 1.11 -5.23
N GLN A 5 17.54 0.45 -4.07
CA GLN A 5 16.26 0.46 -3.37
C GLN A 5 15.83 1.86 -2.97
N LEU A 6 16.74 2.70 -2.47
CA LEU A 6 16.44 4.10 -2.15
C LEU A 6 15.97 4.86 -3.39
N GLN A 7 16.63 4.66 -4.54
CA GLN A 7 16.24 5.31 -5.79
C GLN A 7 14.84 4.86 -6.24
N THR A 8 14.54 3.57 -6.21
CA THR A 8 13.20 3.04 -6.52
C THR A 8 12.14 3.60 -5.56
N VAL A 9 12.45 3.72 -4.27
CA VAL A 9 11.54 4.34 -3.30
C VAL A 9 11.30 5.81 -3.67
N LYS A 10 12.32 6.57 -4.03
CA LYS A 10 12.15 7.96 -4.48
C LYS A 10 11.20 8.08 -5.67
N GLU A 11 11.40 7.23 -6.67
CA GLU A 11 10.55 7.19 -7.87
C GLU A 11 9.10 6.88 -7.55
N ARG A 12 8.85 5.91 -6.65
CA ARG A 12 7.48 5.58 -6.20
C ARG A 12 6.79 6.74 -5.48
N PHE A 13 7.50 7.41 -4.59
CA PHE A 13 6.99 8.59 -3.90
C PHE A 13 6.72 9.74 -4.88
N GLN A 14 7.59 9.94 -5.86
CA GLN A 14 7.39 10.94 -6.90
C GLN A 14 6.20 10.61 -7.81
N ALA A 15 6.01 9.36 -8.20
CA ALA A 15 4.84 8.92 -8.97
C ALA A 15 3.54 9.17 -8.19
N PHE A 16 3.51 8.87 -6.89
CA PHE A 16 2.37 9.20 -6.03
C PHE A 16 2.09 10.72 -6.01
N LEU A 17 3.12 11.54 -5.80
CA LEU A 17 2.99 13.00 -5.73
C LEU A 17 2.59 13.63 -7.08
N SER A 18 2.92 12.98 -8.19
CA SER A 18 2.56 13.43 -9.54
C SER A 18 1.15 13.00 -9.95
N GLY A 19 0.48 12.15 -9.16
CA GLY A 19 -0.85 11.62 -9.46
C GLY A 19 -0.85 10.38 -10.35
N ASP A 20 0.32 9.77 -10.60
CA ASP A 20 0.46 8.60 -11.48
C ASP A 20 0.09 7.27 -10.79
N THR A 21 -0.46 7.33 -9.57
CA THR A 21 -0.85 6.15 -8.79
C THR A 21 -2.35 6.15 -8.52
N GLN A 22 -2.93 4.95 -8.35
CA GLN A 22 -4.34 4.78 -7.97
C GLN A 22 -4.59 5.01 -6.46
N ILE A 23 -3.59 5.48 -5.71
CA ILE A 23 -3.69 5.64 -4.25
C ILE A 23 -4.50 6.89 -3.93
N VAL A 24 -5.74 6.71 -3.48
CA VAL A 24 -6.61 7.82 -3.09
C VAL A 24 -6.11 8.46 -1.79
N ALA A 25 -5.85 9.76 -1.83
CA ALA A 25 -5.30 10.53 -0.73
C ALA A 25 -5.98 11.90 -0.60
N ASP A 26 -6.18 12.33 0.65
CA ASP A 26 -6.54 13.71 0.96
C ASP A 26 -5.31 14.63 0.88
N GLU A 27 -5.57 15.94 0.79
CA GLU A 27 -4.54 16.95 0.67
C GLU A 27 -3.57 16.97 1.86
N ALA A 28 -4.07 16.69 3.07
CA ALA A 28 -3.24 16.67 4.27
C ALA A 28 -2.20 15.53 4.22
N PHE A 29 -2.59 14.35 3.72
CA PHE A 29 -1.66 13.25 3.48
C PHE A 29 -0.68 13.57 2.37
N ILE A 30 -1.14 14.12 1.24
CA ILE A 30 -0.27 14.51 0.12
C ILE A 30 0.80 15.50 0.61
N ASN A 31 0.42 16.53 1.34
CA ASN A 31 1.34 17.49 1.96
C ASN A 31 2.33 16.81 2.93
N ALA A 32 1.86 15.82 3.69
CA ALA A 32 2.72 15.09 4.59
C ALA A 32 3.76 14.23 3.86
N VAL A 33 3.36 13.59 2.76
CA VAL A 33 4.24 12.80 1.90
C VAL A 33 5.23 13.69 1.15
N GLN A 34 4.78 14.83 0.62
CA GLN A 34 5.64 15.82 -0.05
C GLN A 34 6.74 16.31 0.88
N SER A 35 6.38 16.70 2.09
CA SER A 35 7.35 17.16 3.09
C SER A 35 8.33 16.07 3.51
N TYR A 36 7.89 14.82 3.64
CA TYR A 36 8.78 13.69 3.90
C TYR A 36 9.73 13.44 2.73
N TYR A 37 9.23 13.50 1.49
CA TYR A 37 10.02 13.31 0.28
C TYR A 37 11.13 14.36 0.18
N ASP A 38 10.79 15.64 0.33
CA ASP A 38 11.74 16.73 0.17
C ASP A 38 12.77 16.82 1.31
N ILE A 39 12.34 16.61 2.55
CA ILE A 39 13.21 16.79 3.73
C ILE A 39 14.03 15.53 4.02
N PHE A 40 13.45 14.34 3.88
CA PHE A 40 14.11 13.09 4.25
C PHE A 40 14.64 12.32 3.04
N LEU A 41 13.77 11.92 2.10
CA LEU A 41 14.18 11.05 1.00
C LEU A 41 15.20 11.73 0.07
N LYS A 42 15.01 13.01 -0.27
CA LYS A 42 15.95 13.77 -1.12
C LYS A 42 17.23 14.20 -0.40
N SER A 43 17.31 14.06 0.93
CA SER A 43 18.48 14.51 1.70
C SER A 43 19.74 13.71 1.38
N ASP A 44 20.87 14.42 1.26
CA ASP A 44 22.20 13.80 1.17
C ASP A 44 22.54 12.97 2.40
N ARG A 45 21.99 13.32 3.57
CA ARG A 45 22.22 12.58 4.81
C ARG A 45 21.69 11.15 4.71
N VAL A 46 20.46 10.98 4.21
CA VAL A 46 19.88 9.66 3.95
C VAL A 46 20.70 8.91 2.91
N SER A 47 21.08 9.57 1.82
CA SER A 47 21.91 8.94 0.78
C SER A 47 23.23 8.39 1.35
N ARG A 48 23.91 9.15 2.23
CA ARG A 48 25.14 8.70 2.91
C ARG A 48 24.87 7.57 3.92
N MET A 49 23.82 7.68 4.73
CA MET A 49 23.45 6.63 5.70
C MET A 49 23.14 5.30 5.01
N VAL A 50 22.49 5.35 3.84
CA VAL A 50 22.20 4.16 3.03
C VAL A 50 23.48 3.54 2.46
N GLN A 51 24.41 4.37 1.99
CA GLN A 51 25.71 3.90 1.49
C GLN A 51 26.56 3.24 2.59
N SER A 52 26.50 3.74 3.82
CA SER A 52 27.22 3.18 4.96
C SER A 52 26.48 2.01 5.64
N GLY A 53 25.33 1.58 5.12
CA GLY A 53 24.50 0.51 5.71
C GLY A 53 23.73 0.91 6.97
N GLY A 54 23.75 2.18 7.38
CA GLY A 54 23.13 2.68 8.60
C GLY A 54 21.65 3.08 8.47
N CYS A 55 20.95 2.61 7.44
CA CYS A 55 19.52 2.89 7.24
C CYS A 55 18.77 1.67 6.69
N SER A 56 17.75 1.26 7.44
CA SER A 56 16.80 0.20 7.12
C SER A 56 15.45 0.75 6.63
N ALA A 57 14.61 -0.13 6.10
CA ALA A 57 13.24 0.22 5.72
C ALA A 57 12.40 0.59 6.96
N SER A 58 12.65 -0.09 8.08
CA SER A 58 12.02 0.19 9.38
C SER A 58 12.36 1.61 9.85
N ASP A 59 13.63 2.04 9.73
CA ASP A 59 14.04 3.39 10.11
C ASP A 59 13.29 4.45 9.29
N SER A 60 13.20 4.24 7.97
CA SER A 60 12.49 5.16 7.07
C SER A 60 11.01 5.27 7.43
N ARG A 61 10.38 4.13 7.75
CA ARG A 61 8.98 4.05 8.19
C ARG A 61 8.76 4.73 9.54
N GLU A 62 9.65 4.56 10.50
CA GLU A 62 9.57 5.24 11.81
C GLU A 62 9.74 6.76 11.68
N VAL A 63 10.65 7.21 10.81
CA VAL A 63 10.80 8.64 10.53
C VAL A 63 9.51 9.22 9.97
N PHE A 64 8.86 8.52 9.04
CA PHE A 64 7.56 8.94 8.51
C PHE A 64 6.48 8.97 9.59
N LYS A 65 6.38 7.91 10.42
CA LYS A 65 5.43 7.85 11.53
C LYS A 65 5.57 9.05 12.46
N LYS A 66 6.79 9.34 12.94
CA LYS A 66 7.07 10.50 13.80
C LYS A 66 6.75 11.83 13.13
N HIS A 67 6.94 11.91 11.81
CA HIS A 67 6.65 13.08 11.00
C HIS A 67 5.14 13.35 10.91
N ILE A 68 4.33 12.31 10.69
CA ILE A 68 2.87 12.44 10.57
C ILE A 68 2.16 12.55 11.91
N GLU A 69 2.68 11.94 12.98
CA GLU A 69 2.11 12.02 14.34
C GLU A 69 1.93 13.48 14.80
N LYS A 70 2.91 14.33 14.49
CA LYS A 70 2.82 15.77 14.79
C LYS A 70 1.71 16.44 13.97
N ARG A 71 1.58 16.10 12.69
CA ARG A 71 0.57 16.69 11.81
C ARG A 71 -0.85 16.25 12.16
N VAL A 72 -1.06 14.95 12.39
CA VAL A 72 -2.39 14.40 12.69
C VAL A 72 -2.96 14.99 13.97
N ARG A 73 -2.12 15.22 15.00
CA ARG A 73 -2.52 15.93 16.22
C ARG A 73 -3.03 17.35 15.96
N SER A 74 -2.51 18.02 14.92
CA SER A 74 -2.90 19.38 14.55
C SER A 74 -4.03 19.45 13.51
N LEU A 75 -4.48 18.32 12.97
CA LEU A 75 -5.62 18.31 12.04
C LEU A 75 -6.90 18.76 12.76
N PRO A 76 -7.88 19.33 12.05
CA PRO A 76 -9.20 19.56 12.61
C PRO A 76 -9.84 18.26 13.09
N GLU A 77 -10.75 18.37 14.05
CA GLU A 77 -11.61 17.26 14.45
C GLU A 77 -12.66 17.04 13.36
N ILE A 78 -12.95 15.77 13.09
CA ILE A 78 -13.95 15.34 12.11
C ILE A 78 -14.83 14.33 12.84
N ASP A 79 -16.15 14.54 12.80
CA ASP A 79 -17.10 13.65 13.47
C ASP A 79 -16.94 12.21 12.99
N GLY A 80 -16.81 11.28 13.95
CA GLY A 80 -16.64 9.86 13.67
C GLY A 80 -15.25 9.45 13.17
N LEU A 81 -14.27 10.35 13.09
CA LEU A 81 -12.91 10.02 12.63
C LEU A 81 -11.85 10.31 13.70
N SER A 82 -11.35 9.24 14.31
CA SER A 82 -10.30 9.35 15.34
C SER A 82 -8.92 9.66 14.74
N LYS A 83 -8.07 10.33 15.52
CA LYS A 83 -6.65 10.58 15.14
C LYS A 83 -5.86 9.29 14.92
N GLU A 84 -6.17 8.24 15.69
CA GLU A 84 -5.54 6.93 15.53
C GLU A 84 -5.91 6.28 14.20
N THR A 85 -7.19 6.38 13.80
CA THR A 85 -7.66 5.90 12.49
C THR A 85 -6.98 6.64 11.35
N VAL A 86 -6.82 7.96 11.45
CA VAL A 86 -6.09 8.77 10.46
C VAL A 86 -4.63 8.32 10.38
N LEU A 87 -3.94 8.19 11.52
CA LEU A 87 -2.55 7.72 11.55
C LEU A 87 -2.40 6.33 10.93
N SER A 88 -3.29 5.41 11.26
CA SER A 88 -3.27 4.04 10.74
C SER A 88 -3.49 4.02 9.22
N SER A 89 -4.45 4.81 8.73
CA SER A 89 -4.72 4.99 7.29
C SER A 89 -3.51 5.56 6.54
N TRP A 90 -2.90 6.62 7.09
CA TRP A 90 -1.71 7.25 6.49
C TRP A 90 -0.50 6.32 6.47
N MET A 91 -0.29 5.52 7.52
CA MET A 91 0.76 4.50 7.54
C MET A 91 0.51 3.40 6.51
N ALA A 92 -0.74 2.96 6.33
CA ALA A 92 -1.10 1.95 5.32
C ALA A 92 -0.87 2.46 3.88
N LYS A 93 -1.21 3.72 3.61
CA LYS A 93 -0.92 4.37 2.32
C LYS A 93 0.59 4.51 2.10
N PHE A 94 1.34 4.94 3.12
CA PHE A 94 2.81 4.97 3.06
C PHE A 94 3.40 3.60 2.74
N ASP A 95 2.96 2.54 3.42
CA ASP A 95 3.44 1.18 3.19
C ASP A 95 3.13 0.70 1.76
N THR A 96 2.01 1.16 1.20
CA THR A 96 1.62 0.89 -0.20
C THR A 96 2.53 1.61 -1.19
N ILE A 97 2.79 2.91 -0.99
CA ILE A 97 3.75 3.68 -1.82
C ILE A 97 5.15 3.07 -1.71
N TYR A 98 5.61 2.77 -0.49
CA TYR A 98 6.96 2.28 -0.23
C TYR A 98 7.21 0.91 -0.85
N ARG A 99 6.26 -0.03 -0.72
CA ARG A 99 6.32 -1.35 -1.37
C ARG A 99 6.23 -1.24 -2.89
N GLY A 100 5.53 -0.23 -3.40
CA GLY A 100 5.11 -0.11 -4.78
C GLY A 100 4.01 -1.12 -5.12
N GLU A 101 3.30 -0.90 -6.22
CA GLU A 101 2.44 -1.93 -6.83
C GLU A 101 3.33 -3.10 -7.30
N GLU A 102 3.64 -4.02 -6.38
CA GLU A 102 4.19 -5.33 -6.72
C GLU A 102 3.07 -6.16 -7.35
N ASP A 103 3.19 -6.41 -8.66
CA ASP A 103 2.49 -7.43 -9.46
C ASP A 103 0.95 -7.48 -9.30
N PRO A 104 0.16 -7.23 -10.36
CA PRO A 104 -1.31 -7.26 -10.30
C PRO A 104 -1.91 -8.52 -9.64
N ARG A 105 -1.16 -9.63 -9.63
CA ARG A 105 -1.53 -10.89 -8.96
C ARG A 105 -1.71 -10.77 -7.44
N LYS A 106 -0.98 -9.89 -6.75
CA LYS A 106 -1.11 -9.70 -5.29
C LYS A 106 -2.23 -8.73 -4.90
N HIS A 107 -2.54 -7.75 -5.76
CA HIS A 107 -3.66 -6.84 -5.57
C HIS A 107 -5.01 -7.59 -5.61
N GLN A 108 -5.14 -8.56 -6.54
CA GLN A 108 -6.32 -9.41 -6.63
C GLN A 108 -6.56 -10.25 -5.36
N GLN A 109 -5.49 -10.75 -4.74
CA GLN A 109 -5.56 -11.53 -3.49
C GLN A 109 -6.00 -10.71 -2.26
N ARG A 110 -5.68 -9.40 -2.22
CA ARG A 110 -6.16 -8.48 -1.17
C ARG A 110 -7.61 -8.06 -1.38
N MET A 111 -8.03 -7.83 -2.62
CA MET A 111 -9.43 -7.56 -2.97
C MET A 111 -10.35 -8.73 -2.59
N THR A 112 -9.94 -9.98 -2.84
CA THR A 112 -10.71 -11.16 -2.42
C THR A 112 -10.82 -11.29 -0.90
N ALA A 113 -9.76 -10.96 -0.16
CA ALA A 113 -9.77 -11.04 1.30
C ALA A 113 -10.68 -9.98 1.96
N SER A 114 -10.76 -8.78 1.38
CA SER A 114 -11.62 -7.70 1.88
C SER A 114 -13.10 -7.93 1.56
N ALA A 115 -13.42 -8.50 0.39
CA ALA A 115 -14.80 -8.80 -0.01
C ALA A 115 -15.44 -9.93 0.80
N ALA A 116 -14.64 -10.87 1.32
CA ALA A 116 -15.11 -11.98 2.14
C ALA A 116 -15.58 -11.57 3.55
N SER A 117 -15.21 -10.38 4.04
CA SER A 117 -15.57 -9.94 5.40
C SER A 117 -16.92 -9.22 5.51
N GLU A 118 -17.51 -8.72 4.41
CA GLU A 118 -18.75 -7.93 4.49
C GLU A 118 -19.83 -8.21 3.43
N LEU A 119 -19.69 -9.17 2.50
CA LEU A 119 -20.77 -9.45 1.55
C LEU A 119 -20.94 -10.91 1.17
N ILE A 120 -22.21 -11.29 0.96
CA ILE A 120 -22.62 -12.48 0.22
C ILE A 120 -22.04 -12.34 -1.20
N LEU A 121 -20.99 -13.10 -1.49
CA LEU A 121 -20.33 -13.10 -2.78
C LEU A 121 -21.26 -13.67 -3.87
N SER A 122 -21.27 -13.05 -5.05
CA SER A 122 -21.97 -13.60 -6.21
C SER A 122 -21.30 -14.89 -6.70
N LYS A 123 -22.04 -15.67 -7.51
CA LYS A 123 -21.54 -16.93 -8.10
C LYS A 123 -20.23 -16.72 -8.88
N ASP A 124 -20.12 -15.63 -9.64
CA ASP A 124 -18.92 -15.28 -10.40
C ASP A 124 -17.77 -14.84 -9.48
N GLN A 125 -18.08 -14.13 -8.38
CA GLN A 125 -17.06 -13.72 -7.40
C GLN A 125 -16.49 -14.93 -6.65
N LEU A 126 -17.33 -15.90 -6.29
CA LEU A 126 -16.87 -17.16 -5.69
C LEU A 126 -16.00 -17.95 -6.68
N TYR A 127 -16.41 -18.01 -7.95
CA TYR A 127 -15.64 -18.68 -9.00
C TYR A 127 -14.22 -18.09 -9.12
N GLU A 128 -14.10 -16.77 -9.24
CA GLU A 128 -12.79 -16.11 -9.34
C GLU A 128 -11.97 -16.24 -8.04
N MET A 129 -12.62 -16.20 -6.88
CA MET A 129 -11.95 -16.40 -5.58
C MET A 129 -11.36 -17.81 -5.46
N PHE A 130 -12.14 -18.86 -5.77
CA PHE A 130 -11.65 -20.24 -5.71
C PHE A 130 -10.54 -20.50 -6.74
N GLN A 131 -10.66 -19.97 -7.95
CA GLN A 131 -9.58 -20.02 -8.94
C GLN A 131 -8.29 -19.44 -8.37
N SER A 132 -8.40 -18.27 -7.72
CA SER A 132 -7.24 -17.58 -7.13
C SER A 132 -6.65 -18.32 -5.94
N ILE A 133 -7.46 -18.96 -5.08
CA ILE A 133 -6.98 -19.76 -3.95
C ILE A 133 -6.23 -21.01 -4.43
N LEU A 134 -6.76 -21.67 -5.46
CA LEU A 134 -6.16 -22.87 -6.03
C LEU A 134 -4.92 -22.57 -6.88
N GLY A 135 -4.78 -21.34 -7.38
CA GLY A 135 -3.61 -20.91 -8.17
C GLY A 135 -3.51 -21.58 -9.54
N ILE A 136 -4.65 -22.05 -10.08
CA ILE A 136 -4.73 -22.81 -11.34
C ILE A 136 -5.20 -21.94 -12.50
N LYS A 137 -4.95 -22.39 -13.74
CA LYS A 137 -5.36 -21.63 -14.94
C LYS A 137 -6.88 -21.67 -15.11
N LYS A 138 -7.44 -20.65 -15.76
CA LYS A 138 -8.89 -20.50 -15.97
C LYS A 138 -9.56 -21.73 -16.60
N PHE A 139 -8.88 -22.38 -17.55
CA PHE A 139 -9.43 -23.58 -18.20
C PHE A 139 -9.47 -24.79 -17.23
N GLU A 140 -8.48 -24.92 -16.34
CA GLU A 140 -8.43 -25.99 -15.33
C GLU A 140 -9.51 -25.77 -14.27
N HIS A 141 -9.69 -24.52 -13.85
CA HIS A 141 -10.75 -24.15 -12.92
C HIS A 141 -12.15 -24.38 -13.52
N GLN A 142 -12.35 -24.06 -14.81
CA GLN A 142 -13.61 -24.32 -15.50
C GLN A 142 -13.93 -25.82 -15.57
N LEU A 143 -12.91 -26.66 -15.76
CA LEU A 143 -13.08 -28.12 -15.80
C LEU A 143 -13.52 -28.67 -14.43
N LEU A 144 -12.86 -28.21 -13.34
CA LEU A 144 -13.24 -28.56 -11.97
C LEU A 144 -14.64 -28.07 -11.63
N TYR A 145 -14.94 -26.83 -12.00
CA TYR A 145 -16.24 -26.21 -11.77
C TYR A 145 -17.39 -26.97 -12.45
N ASN A 146 -17.20 -27.36 -13.71
CA ASN A 146 -18.17 -28.17 -14.45
C ASN A 146 -18.30 -29.58 -13.83
N ALA A 147 -17.21 -30.19 -13.39
CA ALA A 147 -17.25 -31.49 -12.73
C ALA A 147 -18.01 -31.46 -11.39
N CYS A 148 -17.95 -30.34 -10.67
CA CYS A 148 -18.68 -30.13 -9.41
C CYS A 148 -20.16 -29.73 -9.59
N GLN A 149 -20.58 -29.26 -10.77
CA GLN A 149 -21.98 -28.93 -11.05
C GLN A 149 -22.86 -30.14 -11.36
N VAL A 150 -22.28 -31.28 -11.75
CA VAL A 150 -23.05 -32.47 -12.14
C VAL A 150 -23.34 -33.32 -10.89
N ARG A 151 -24.37 -32.93 -10.14
CA ARG A 151 -25.15 -33.78 -9.21
C ARG A 151 -26.54 -33.20 -8.97
#